data_AF-A0A5B0EX71-F1
#
_entry.id   AF-A0A5B0EX71-F1
#
_cell.length_a   1.000
_cell.length_b   1.000
_cell.length_c   1.000
_cell.angle_alpha   90.00
_cell.angle_beta   90.00
_cell.angle_gamma   90.00
#
_symmetry.space_group_name_H-M   'P 1'
#
loop_
_entity.id
_entity.type
_entity.pdbx_description
1 polymer ?
#
loop_
_entity_poly.entity_id
_entity_poly.type
_entity_poly.pdbx_seq_one_letter_code
_entity_poly.pdbx_strand_id
1 'polypeptide(L)'
;MKGFRSILNAELVTKIYLENKSIELISQRSGGGSDLTRFAFTLALRGVSPSRLSPIADFRLEDHVRILLADKTVTQCIKDDFDKFKEVWRRLYAREHQRRDSIWRLELIKPGSVSAEPYLRSLSEIRSADEIDPIGEASGLRVDEVFESVPITSVPGSIDYVSYDDIPEPWCERFIQASAGSTATIRGGYAGDWMKFIRLWSVEMEMIKRHQEAASV
;
A
#
# COMPACT_ATOMS: atom_id res chain seq x y z
N MET A 1 4.56 -2.63 -22.88
CA MET A 1 4.08 -2.80 -21.49
C MET A 1 4.14 -1.44 -20.78
N LYS A 2 3.04 -0.68 -20.80
CA LYS A 2 2.84 0.54 -20.02
C LYS A 2 2.02 0.13 -18.80
N GLY A 3 2.50 0.34 -17.57
CA GLY A 3 1.71 -0.02 -16.38
C GLY A 3 2.43 -0.05 -15.02
N PHE A 4 3.76 -0.08 -14.96
CA PHE A 4 4.49 -0.03 -13.69
C PHE A 4 4.98 1.40 -13.34
N ARG A 5 4.05 2.35 -13.26
CA ARG A 5 4.27 3.62 -12.53
C ARG A 5 3.49 3.56 -11.22
N SER A 6 3.87 2.64 -10.33
CA SER A 6 3.52 2.67 -8.91
C SER A 6 4.70 3.38 -8.24
N ILE A 7 4.67 4.67 -7.92
CA ILE A 7 4.01 5.36 -6.78
C ILE A 7 4.44 4.83 -5.40
N LEU A 8 5.24 3.77 -5.33
CA LEU A 8 6.03 3.52 -4.12
C LEU A 8 7.40 4.20 -4.29
N ASN A 9 7.56 5.34 -3.62
CA ASN A 9 8.88 5.90 -3.36
C ASN A 9 9.72 4.79 -2.71
N ALA A 10 10.93 4.59 -3.20
CA ALA A 10 11.94 3.71 -2.62
C ALA A 10 12.00 3.83 -1.09
N GLU A 11 11.98 5.08 -0.65
CA GLU A 11 11.99 5.53 0.73
C GLU A 11 10.74 5.08 1.51
N LEU A 12 9.58 5.01 0.83
CA LEU A 12 8.29 4.61 1.38
C LEU A 12 8.21 3.11 1.64
N VAL A 13 8.64 2.27 0.69
CA VAL A 13 8.72 0.80 0.94
C VAL A 13 9.69 0.50 2.08
N THR A 14 10.72 1.33 2.17
CA THR A 14 11.79 1.24 3.16
C THR A 14 11.40 1.79 4.53
N LYS A 15 10.40 2.67 4.60
CA LYS A 15 9.88 3.22 5.85
C LYS A 15 8.73 2.35 6.38
N ILE A 16 7.76 1.98 5.52
CA ILE A 16 6.61 1.15 5.89
C ILE A 16 7.02 -0.24 6.40
N TYR A 17 7.99 -0.91 5.76
CA TYR A 17 8.23 -2.35 6.01
C TYR A 17 9.50 -2.68 6.78
N LEU A 18 10.24 -1.65 7.15
CA LEU A 18 11.64 -1.79 7.53
C LEU A 18 11.97 -0.90 8.74
N GLU A 19 11.19 0.14 9.03
CA GLU A 19 11.19 0.82 10.33
C GLU A 19 10.24 0.14 11.31
N ASN A 20 10.67 -1.03 11.79
CA ASN A 20 10.63 -1.38 13.20
C ASN A 20 11.37 -2.71 13.40
N LYS A 21 12.48 -2.64 14.14
CA LYS A 21 13.33 -3.75 14.63
C LYS A 21 14.11 -4.56 13.58
N SER A 22 13.59 -4.83 12.38
CA SER A 22 14.28 -5.68 11.40
C SER A 22 15.47 -5.01 10.68
N ILE A 23 15.38 -3.73 10.29
CA ILE A 23 16.53 -3.04 9.65
C ILE A 23 17.71 -2.93 10.60
N GLU A 24 17.49 -2.55 11.86
CA GLU A 24 18.59 -2.35 12.80
C GLU A 24 19.29 -3.68 13.10
N LEU A 25 18.53 -4.77 13.21
CA LEU A 25 19.08 -6.13 13.33
C LEU A 25 19.86 -6.55 12.07
N ILE A 26 19.36 -6.23 10.87
CA ILE A 26 20.04 -6.53 9.60
C ILE A 26 21.29 -5.66 9.44
N SER A 27 21.24 -4.38 9.79
CA SER A 27 22.35 -3.42 9.77
C SER A 27 23.44 -3.83 10.78
N GLN A 28 23.06 -4.21 12.00
CA GLN A 28 23.98 -4.75 13.00
C GLN A 28 24.63 -6.07 12.56
N ARG A 29 23.89 -6.96 11.87
CA ARG A 29 24.42 -8.24 11.36
C ARG A 29 25.27 -8.10 10.10
N SER A 30 25.00 -7.10 9.27
CA SER A 30 25.70 -6.88 8.00
C SER A 30 26.84 -5.87 8.08
N GLY A 31 26.98 -5.15 9.20
CA GLY A 31 28.01 -4.12 9.40
C GLY A 31 27.86 -2.87 8.53
N GLY A 32 26.83 -2.78 7.70
CA GLY A 32 26.51 -1.63 6.86
C GLY A 32 25.55 -0.67 7.56
N GLY A 33 25.69 0.64 7.31
CA GLY A 33 24.75 1.64 7.83
C GLY A 33 23.32 1.39 7.34
N SER A 34 22.32 1.72 8.16
CA SER A 34 20.90 1.48 7.86
C SER A 34 20.49 1.97 6.48
N ASP A 35 20.95 3.15 6.05
CA ASP A 35 20.68 3.74 4.74
C ASP A 35 21.19 2.91 3.55
N LEU A 36 22.21 2.08 3.76
CA LEU A 36 22.77 1.18 2.76
C LEU A 36 21.86 -0.03 2.51
N THR A 37 21.34 -0.60 3.60
CA THR A 37 20.38 -1.70 3.59
C THR A 37 19.07 -1.26 2.94
N ARG A 38 18.62 -0.05 3.29
CA ARG A 38 17.48 0.66 2.70
C ARG A 38 17.61 0.79 1.16
N PHE A 39 18.77 1.22 0.69
CA PHE A 39 19.04 1.39 -0.75
C PHE A 39 19.10 0.06 -1.52
N ALA A 40 19.67 -0.99 -0.93
CA ALA A 40 19.74 -2.32 -1.54
C ALA A 40 18.35 -2.95 -1.75
N PHE A 41 17.46 -2.83 -0.76
CA PHE A 41 16.08 -3.31 -0.84
C PHE A 41 15.29 -2.60 -1.92
N THR A 42 15.44 -1.27 -2.01
CA THR A 42 14.84 -0.45 -3.07
C THR A 42 15.22 -0.93 -4.48
N LEU A 43 16.49 -1.26 -4.70
CA LEU A 43 16.97 -1.72 -6.01
C LEU A 43 16.43 -3.11 -6.36
N ALA A 44 16.38 -4.00 -5.37
CA ALA A 44 15.79 -5.34 -5.52
C ALA A 44 14.28 -5.28 -5.82
N LEU A 45 13.54 -4.40 -5.14
CA LEU A 45 12.11 -4.11 -5.38
C LEU A 45 11.82 -3.64 -6.81
N ARG A 46 12.77 -2.94 -7.44
CA ARG A 46 12.64 -2.41 -8.81
C ARG A 46 13.18 -3.35 -9.89
N GLY A 47 13.69 -4.53 -9.52
CA GLY A 47 14.30 -5.47 -10.47
C GLY A 47 15.56 -4.91 -11.15
N VAL A 48 16.22 -3.92 -10.54
CA VAL A 48 17.44 -3.31 -11.07
C VAL A 48 18.62 -4.17 -10.65
N SER A 49 19.24 -4.84 -11.62
CA SER A 49 20.50 -5.55 -11.39
C SER A 49 21.57 -4.57 -10.91
N PRO A 50 22.34 -4.88 -9.85
CA PRO A 50 23.41 -4.00 -9.35
C PRO A 50 24.40 -3.59 -10.43
N SER A 51 24.63 -4.47 -11.42
CA SER A 51 25.50 -4.23 -12.58
C SER A 51 25.00 -3.19 -13.59
N ARG A 52 23.81 -2.61 -13.38
CA ARG A 52 23.23 -1.56 -14.23
C ARG A 52 23.26 -0.16 -13.60
N LEU A 53 23.80 -0.03 -12.40
CA LEU A 53 24.05 1.29 -11.81
C LEU A 53 25.27 1.89 -12.53
N SER A 54 25.15 3.14 -13.00
CA SER A 54 26.34 3.89 -13.40
C SER A 54 27.29 3.96 -12.19
N PRO A 55 28.62 4.09 -12.40
CA PRO A 55 29.57 4.18 -11.30
C PRO A 55 29.27 5.46 -10.51
N ILE A 56 28.42 5.34 -9.51
CA ILE A 56 28.24 6.37 -8.49
C ILE A 56 29.60 6.41 -7.82
N ALA A 57 30.26 7.56 -7.94
CA ALA A 57 31.60 7.80 -7.45
C ALA A 57 31.64 7.72 -5.93
N ASP A 58 31.61 6.51 -5.40
CA ASP A 58 32.22 6.14 -4.13
C ASP A 58 32.27 4.61 -4.05
N PHE A 59 33.50 4.11 -4.05
CA PHE A 59 33.95 2.71 -4.12
C PHE A 59 33.49 1.83 -2.92
N ARG A 60 32.40 2.18 -2.21
CA ARG A 60 31.97 1.53 -0.97
C ARG A 60 30.54 0.99 -0.99
N LEU A 61 29.61 1.56 -1.75
CA LEU A 61 28.20 1.16 -1.71
C LEU A 61 27.93 -0.15 -2.44
N GLU A 62 28.47 -0.32 -3.65
CA GLU A 62 28.31 -1.55 -4.44
C GLU A 62 28.92 -2.78 -3.75
N ASP A 63 30.09 -2.64 -3.11
CA ASP A 63 30.76 -3.78 -2.49
C ASP A 63 30.08 -4.23 -1.21
N HIS A 64 29.48 -3.32 -0.41
CA HIS A 64 28.66 -3.73 0.74
C HIS A 64 27.33 -4.35 0.31
N VAL A 65 26.69 -3.87 -0.77
CA VAL A 65 25.51 -4.52 -1.35
C VAL A 65 25.89 -5.90 -1.90
N ARG A 66 27.06 -6.05 -2.55
CA ARG A 66 27.60 -7.35 -2.97
C ARG A 66 27.91 -8.26 -1.79
N ILE A 67 28.46 -7.75 -0.68
CA ILE A 67 28.74 -8.53 0.55
C ILE A 67 27.44 -8.98 1.22
N LEU A 68 26.44 -8.10 1.33
CA LEU A 68 25.09 -8.43 1.82
C LEU A 68 24.39 -9.48 0.96
N LEU A 69 24.59 -9.43 -0.36
CA LEU A 69 24.06 -10.40 -1.33
C LEU A 69 24.95 -11.64 -1.53
N ALA A 70 26.17 -11.65 -0.97
CA ALA A 70 27.12 -12.77 -1.05
C ALA A 70 26.98 -13.74 0.13
N ASP A 71 26.45 -13.28 1.28
CA ASP A 71 26.04 -14.18 2.35
C ASP A 71 24.73 -14.88 1.94
N LYS A 72 24.87 -16.15 1.59
CA LYS A 72 23.79 -17.00 1.07
C LYS A 72 22.66 -17.18 2.08
N THR A 73 22.95 -17.11 3.38
CA THR A 73 21.96 -17.29 4.45
C THR A 73 21.16 -16.00 4.66
N VAL A 74 21.85 -14.86 4.73
CA VAL A 74 21.22 -13.53 4.86
C VAL A 74 20.38 -13.22 3.62
N THR A 75 20.89 -13.54 2.43
CA THR A 75 20.17 -13.38 1.16
C THR A 75 18.91 -14.25 1.12
N GLN A 76 18.97 -15.48 1.64
CA GLN A 76 17.83 -16.39 1.65
C GLN A 76 16.76 -15.96 2.66
N CYS A 77 17.13 -15.58 3.89
CA CYS A 77 16.14 -15.08 4.87
C CYS A 77 15.46 -13.79 4.39
N ILE A 78 16.23 -12.83 3.84
CA ILE A 78 15.67 -11.61 3.24
C ILE A 78 14.73 -11.95 2.09
N LYS A 79 15.08 -12.94 1.26
CA LYS A 79 14.24 -13.40 0.16
C LYS A 79 12.95 -14.04 0.66
N ASP A 80 13.00 -14.87 1.69
CA ASP A 80 11.83 -15.55 2.23
C ASP A 80 10.84 -14.54 2.85
N ASP A 81 11.35 -13.56 3.60
CA ASP A 81 10.51 -12.50 4.17
C ASP A 81 9.95 -11.58 3.08
N PHE A 82 10.73 -11.32 2.03
CA PHE A 82 10.26 -10.58 0.85
C PHE A 82 9.21 -11.34 0.05
N ASP A 83 9.33 -12.66 -0.07
CA ASP A 83 8.36 -13.52 -0.75
C ASP A 83 7.04 -13.56 0.02
N LYS A 84 7.09 -13.70 1.36
CA LYS A 84 5.90 -13.58 2.23
C LYS A 84 5.25 -12.20 2.11
N PHE A 85 6.05 -11.13 2.13
CA PHE A 85 5.55 -9.77 1.95
C PHE A 85 4.81 -9.62 0.62
N LYS A 86 5.42 -10.04 -0.49
CA LYS A 86 4.79 -9.98 -1.82
C LYS A 86 3.46 -10.73 -1.86
N GLU A 87 3.37 -11.87 -1.18
CA GLU A 87 2.13 -12.64 -1.11
C GLU A 87 1.03 -11.90 -0.36
N VAL A 88 1.33 -11.35 0.83
CA VAL A 88 0.38 -10.53 1.60
C VAL A 88 -0.05 -9.30 0.81
N TRP A 89 0.90 -8.55 0.25
CA TRP A 89 0.61 -7.34 -0.52
C TRP A 89 -0.23 -7.63 -1.76
N ARG A 90 0.06 -8.70 -2.51
CA ARG A 90 -0.77 -9.09 -3.68
C ARG A 90 -2.21 -9.40 -3.29
N ARG A 91 -2.42 -10.07 -2.15
CA ARG A 91 -3.77 -10.34 -1.65
C ARG A 91 -4.49 -9.06 -1.26
N LEU A 92 -3.83 -8.17 -0.53
CA LEU A 92 -4.38 -6.86 -0.17
C LEU A 92 -4.75 -6.04 -1.41
N TYR A 93 -3.80 -5.87 -2.34
CA TYR A 93 -4.01 -5.16 -3.60
C TYR A 93 -5.19 -5.75 -4.38
N ALA A 94 -5.23 -7.08 -4.55
CA ALA A 94 -6.31 -7.72 -5.30
C ALA A 94 -7.68 -7.49 -4.65
N ARG A 95 -7.77 -7.61 -3.31
CA ARG A 95 -9.00 -7.36 -2.57
C ARG A 95 -9.47 -5.92 -2.72
N GLU A 96 -8.59 -4.95 -2.49
CA GLU A 96 -8.98 -3.54 -2.51
C GLU A 96 -9.24 -3.03 -3.93
N HIS A 97 -8.52 -3.56 -4.93
CA HIS A 97 -8.81 -3.32 -6.34
C HIS A 97 -10.20 -3.87 -6.73
N GLN A 98 -10.50 -5.11 -6.37
CA GLN A 98 -11.80 -5.73 -6.64
C GLN A 98 -12.93 -5.01 -5.90
N ARG A 99 -12.70 -4.58 -4.65
CA ARG A 99 -13.64 -3.76 -3.89
C ARG A 99 -13.95 -2.48 -4.64
N ARG A 100 -12.92 -1.73 -5.02
CA ARG A 100 -13.09 -0.44 -5.70
C ARG A 100 -13.84 -0.57 -7.02
N ASP A 101 -13.47 -1.55 -7.84
CA ASP A 101 -14.13 -1.85 -9.11
C ASP A 101 -15.60 -2.24 -8.90
N SER A 102 -15.91 -3.04 -7.87
CA SER A 102 -17.28 -3.42 -7.54
C SER A 102 -18.12 -2.22 -7.11
N ILE A 103 -17.58 -1.33 -6.26
CA ILE A 103 -18.29 -0.13 -5.80
C ILE A 103 -18.54 0.83 -6.98
N TRP A 104 -17.56 1.08 -7.85
CA TRP A 104 -17.75 1.95 -9.02
C TRP A 104 -18.79 1.43 -10.00
N ARG A 105 -18.82 0.12 -10.25
CA ARG A 105 -19.85 -0.45 -11.12
C ARG A 105 -21.23 -0.39 -10.47
N LEU A 106 -21.31 -0.57 -9.16
CA LEU A 106 -22.56 -0.50 -8.41
C LEU A 106 -23.14 0.93 -8.41
N GLU A 107 -22.30 1.96 -8.32
CA GLU A 107 -22.71 3.38 -8.38
C GLU A 107 -23.50 3.73 -9.64
N LEU A 108 -23.22 3.05 -10.76
CA LEU A 108 -23.89 3.26 -12.04
C LEU A 108 -25.23 2.51 -12.16
N ILE A 109 -25.58 1.68 -11.18
CA ILE A 109 -26.73 0.77 -11.21
C ILE A 109 -27.78 1.27 -10.20
N LYS A 110 -29.07 1.14 -10.54
CA LYS A 110 -30.14 1.44 -9.59
C LYS A 110 -30.32 0.29 -8.58
N PRO A 111 -30.58 0.59 -7.29
CA PRO A 111 -30.99 -0.43 -6.33
C PRO A 111 -32.16 -1.28 -6.83
N GLY A 112 -32.13 -2.59 -6.56
CA GLY A 112 -33.13 -3.57 -7.01
C GLY A 112 -32.92 -4.11 -8.43
N SER A 113 -31.91 -3.62 -9.15
CA SER A 113 -31.54 -4.20 -10.45
C SER A 113 -30.80 -5.54 -10.29
N VAL A 114 -31.20 -6.55 -11.04
CA VAL A 114 -30.50 -7.86 -11.13
C VAL A 114 -29.03 -7.68 -11.53
N SER A 115 -28.70 -6.65 -12.31
CA SER A 115 -27.32 -6.35 -12.70
C SER A 115 -26.41 -5.96 -11.53
N ALA A 116 -26.97 -5.64 -10.36
CA ALA A 116 -26.21 -5.34 -9.14
C ALA A 116 -25.69 -6.60 -8.43
N GLU A 117 -26.35 -7.75 -8.60
CA GLU A 117 -26.05 -9.02 -7.91
C GLU A 117 -24.58 -9.46 -7.96
N PRO A 118 -23.89 -9.48 -9.12
CA PRO A 118 -22.49 -9.92 -9.15
C PRO A 118 -21.56 -9.02 -8.33
N TYR A 119 -21.84 -7.71 -8.27
CA TYR A 119 -21.02 -6.76 -7.51
C TYR A 119 -21.33 -6.83 -6.02
N LEU A 120 -22.60 -7.04 -5.64
CA LEU A 120 -22.97 -7.29 -4.24
C LEU A 120 -22.36 -8.60 -3.72
N ARG A 121 -22.35 -9.66 -4.54
CA ARG A 121 -21.69 -10.93 -4.22
C ARG A 121 -20.19 -10.72 -4.02
N SER A 122 -19.52 -10.09 -4.98
CA SER A 122 -18.09 -9.74 -4.89
C SER A 122 -17.75 -8.98 -3.60
N LEU A 123 -18.55 -7.96 -3.25
CA LEU A 123 -18.36 -7.20 -2.00
C LEU A 123 -18.59 -8.04 -0.74
N SER A 124 -19.55 -8.98 -0.77
CA SER A 124 -19.80 -9.90 0.35
C SER A 124 -18.68 -10.92 0.54
N GLU A 125 -18.10 -11.41 -0.56
CA GLU A 125 -16.94 -12.33 -0.55
C GLU A 125 -15.73 -11.63 0.03
N ILE A 126 -15.45 -10.38 -0.39
CA ILE A 126 -14.36 -9.58 0.17
C ILE A 126 -14.58 -9.34 1.67
N ARG A 127 -15.79 -8.95 2.09
CA ARG A 127 -16.11 -8.75 3.52
C ARG A 127 -15.85 -10.03 4.32
N SER A 128 -16.26 -11.19 3.81
CA SER A 128 -16.00 -12.48 4.47
C SER A 128 -14.51 -12.79 4.53
N ALA A 129 -13.75 -12.46 3.48
CA ALA A 129 -12.31 -12.66 3.44
C ALA A 129 -11.55 -11.74 4.41
N ASP A 130 -12.05 -10.52 4.65
CA ASP A 130 -11.51 -9.59 5.66
C ASP A 130 -11.77 -10.08 7.09
N GLU A 131 -12.91 -10.74 7.33
CA GLU A 131 -13.24 -11.35 8.63
C GLU A 131 -12.38 -12.60 8.91
N ILE A 132 -12.10 -13.42 7.89
CA ILE A 132 -11.33 -14.67 8.03
C ILE A 132 -9.82 -14.44 8.07
N ASP A 133 -9.33 -13.52 7.24
CA ASP A 133 -7.91 -13.23 7.04
C ASP A 133 -7.74 -11.70 6.96
N PRO A 134 -7.78 -11.01 8.12
CA PRO A 134 -7.60 -9.57 8.19
C PRO A 134 -6.18 -9.20 7.75
N ILE A 135 -6.06 -8.24 6.83
CA ILE A 135 -4.78 -7.72 6.36
C ILE A 135 -4.66 -6.26 6.79
N GLY A 136 -3.60 -5.95 7.52
CA GLY A 136 -3.33 -4.61 8.06
C GLY A 136 -3.88 -4.38 9.47
N GLU A 137 -3.17 -3.57 10.24
CA GLU A 137 -3.43 -3.24 11.64
C GLU A 137 -4.75 -2.48 11.85
N ALA A 138 -5.23 -1.77 10.83
CA ALA A 138 -6.47 -1.01 10.86
C ALA A 138 -7.63 -1.72 10.15
N SER A 139 -7.50 -3.02 9.87
CA SER A 139 -8.55 -3.83 9.22
C SER A 139 -9.89 -3.80 9.95
N GLY A 140 -9.86 -3.69 11.28
CA GLY A 140 -11.06 -3.58 12.13
C GLY A 140 -11.50 -2.13 12.45
N LEU A 141 -10.75 -1.11 12.03
CA LEU A 141 -11.09 0.28 12.36
C LEU A 141 -12.20 0.82 11.46
N ARG A 142 -13.04 1.67 12.04
CA ARG A 142 -14.04 2.47 11.32
C ARG A 142 -13.38 3.68 10.64
N VAL A 143 -14.07 4.22 9.65
CA VAL A 143 -13.55 5.33 8.82
C VAL A 143 -13.23 6.59 9.64
N ASP A 144 -13.99 6.86 10.70
CA ASP A 144 -13.78 7.96 11.64
C ASP A 144 -12.56 7.73 12.53
N GLU A 145 -12.36 6.50 13.04
CA GLU A 145 -11.16 6.15 13.82
C GLU A 145 -9.88 6.27 12.99
N VAL A 146 -9.95 5.95 11.70
CA VAL A 146 -8.83 6.11 10.77
C VAL A 146 -8.60 7.58 10.46
N PHE A 147 -9.66 8.35 10.23
CA PHE A 147 -9.53 9.78 10.00
C PHE A 147 -8.84 10.49 11.17
N GLU A 148 -9.20 10.14 12.41
CA GLU A 148 -8.60 10.71 13.61
C GLU A 148 -7.15 10.29 13.85
N SER A 149 -6.72 9.14 13.33
CA SER A 149 -5.35 8.63 13.51
C SER A 149 -4.34 9.12 12.47
N VAL A 150 -4.79 9.61 11.31
CA VAL A 150 -3.90 10.05 10.21
C VAL A 150 -3.57 11.54 10.31
N PRO A 151 -2.31 11.91 10.61
CA PRO A 151 -1.88 13.30 10.65
C PRO A 151 -1.84 13.95 9.26
N ILE A 152 -2.26 15.21 9.19
CA ILE A 152 -2.02 16.07 8.03
C ILE A 152 -0.68 16.77 8.21
N THR A 153 0.20 16.64 7.22
CA THR A 153 1.50 17.31 7.21
C THR A 153 1.42 18.62 6.44
N SER A 154 1.72 19.72 7.14
CA SER A 154 1.85 21.06 6.56
C SER A 154 3.31 21.49 6.50
N VAL A 155 3.81 21.75 5.29
CA VAL A 155 5.16 22.28 5.07
C VAL A 155 5.03 23.69 4.49
N PRO A 156 5.69 24.72 5.06
CA PRO A 156 5.64 26.08 4.52
C PRO A 156 5.98 26.12 3.03
N GLY A 157 5.08 26.71 2.23
CA GLY A 157 5.25 26.80 0.78
C GLY A 157 4.90 25.52 0.00
N SER A 158 4.33 24.51 0.66
CA SER A 158 3.82 23.29 0.03
C SER A 158 2.31 23.14 0.23
N ILE A 159 1.69 22.26 -0.58
CA ILE A 159 0.31 21.85 -0.38
C ILE A 159 0.30 20.78 0.71
N ASP A 160 -0.64 20.88 1.65
CA ASP A 160 -0.83 19.90 2.71
C ASP A 160 -1.04 18.49 2.15
N TYR A 161 -0.41 17.51 2.77
CA TYR A 161 -0.46 16.12 2.35
C TYR A 161 -0.58 15.17 3.54
N VAL A 162 -1.07 13.96 3.29
CA VAL A 162 -1.00 12.84 4.22
C VAL A 162 0.08 11.88 3.74
N SER A 163 0.99 11.48 4.63
CA SER A 163 2.01 10.49 4.29
C SER A 163 1.35 9.12 4.12
N TYR A 164 1.69 8.36 3.09
CA TYR A 164 1.21 6.99 2.98
C TYR A 164 1.73 6.10 4.12
N ASP A 165 2.84 6.47 4.77
CA ASP A 165 3.35 5.78 5.96
C ASP A 165 2.46 5.98 7.19
N ASP A 166 1.74 7.09 7.24
CA ASP A 166 0.93 7.45 8.40
C ASP A 166 -0.51 6.95 8.25
N ILE A 167 -0.87 6.39 7.08
CA ILE A 167 -2.17 5.76 6.84
C ILE A 167 -2.03 4.27 7.09
N PRO A 168 -2.70 3.70 8.10
CA PRO A 168 -2.57 2.29 8.41
C PRO A 168 -3.27 1.40 7.37
N GLU A 169 -2.74 0.20 7.14
CA GLU A 169 -3.39 -0.76 6.24
C GLU A 169 -4.65 -1.38 6.89
N PRO A 170 -5.72 -1.65 6.12
CA PRO A 170 -5.84 -1.62 4.66
C PRO A 170 -6.28 -0.25 4.09
N TRP A 171 -6.36 0.79 4.93
CA TRP A 171 -6.91 2.08 4.53
C TRP A 171 -6.00 2.85 3.58
N CYS A 172 -4.69 2.62 3.64
CA CYS A 172 -3.75 3.16 2.68
C CYS A 172 -4.04 2.62 1.28
N GLU A 173 -4.12 1.30 1.12
CA GLU A 173 -4.44 0.70 -0.17
C GLU A 173 -5.85 1.10 -0.67
N ARG A 174 -6.85 1.17 0.22
CA ARG A 174 -8.20 1.70 -0.13
C ARG A 174 -8.14 3.10 -0.72
N PHE A 175 -7.37 3.98 -0.08
CA PHE A 175 -7.20 5.36 -0.54
C PHE A 175 -6.46 5.42 -1.88
N ILE A 176 -5.42 4.62 -2.07
CA ILE A 176 -4.65 4.53 -3.32
C ILE A 176 -5.56 4.05 -4.47
N GLN A 177 -6.35 2.99 -4.26
CA GLN A 177 -7.27 2.46 -5.27
C GLN A 177 -8.38 3.48 -5.62
N ALA A 178 -8.93 4.18 -4.62
CA ALA A 178 -9.93 5.22 -4.84
C ALA A 178 -9.37 6.46 -5.55
N SER A 179 -8.08 6.73 -5.35
CA SER A 179 -7.39 7.89 -5.92
C SER A 179 -6.64 7.56 -7.22
N ALA A 180 -6.85 6.37 -7.80
CA ALA A 180 -6.15 5.94 -9.00
C ALA A 180 -6.31 6.96 -10.14
N GLY A 181 -5.19 7.47 -10.65
CA GLY A 181 -5.14 8.50 -11.69
C GLY A 181 -5.12 9.94 -11.18
N SER A 182 -5.24 10.16 -9.87
CA SER A 182 -5.03 11.47 -9.25
C SER A 182 -3.54 11.83 -9.20
N THR A 183 -3.23 13.11 -9.18
CA THR A 183 -1.87 13.58 -8.93
C THR A 183 -1.56 13.44 -7.44
N ALA A 184 -0.37 12.95 -7.12
CA ALA A 184 0.11 12.83 -5.75
C ALA A 184 1.52 13.40 -5.65
N THR A 185 1.95 13.72 -4.43
CA THR A 185 3.34 14.07 -4.17
C THR A 185 4.18 12.79 -4.02
N ILE A 186 5.50 12.90 -4.12
CA ILE A 186 6.39 11.76 -3.82
C ILE A 186 6.32 11.31 -2.35
N ARG A 187 5.78 12.16 -1.47
CA ARG A 187 5.68 11.94 -0.02
C ARG A 187 4.32 11.41 0.42
N GLY A 188 3.31 11.44 -0.46
CA GLY A 188 1.95 11.08 -0.08
C GLY A 188 0.86 11.72 -0.95
N GLY A 189 -0.39 11.41 -0.63
CA GLY A 189 -1.57 12.00 -1.27
C GLY A 189 -1.89 13.38 -0.69
N TYR A 190 -2.51 14.26 -1.49
CA TYR A 190 -2.93 15.56 -0.98
C TYR A 190 -3.97 15.42 0.12
N ALA A 191 -3.89 16.26 1.16
CA ALA A 191 -4.82 16.23 2.28
C ALA A 191 -6.27 16.44 1.82
N GLY A 192 -6.47 17.26 0.77
CA GLY A 192 -7.78 17.44 0.13
C GLY A 192 -8.37 16.15 -0.44
N ASP A 193 -7.55 15.32 -1.09
CA ASP A 193 -7.98 14.04 -1.66
C ASP A 193 -8.27 13.03 -0.55
N TRP A 194 -7.46 13.00 0.51
CA TRP A 194 -7.71 12.19 1.70
C TRP A 194 -9.05 12.53 2.36
N MET A 195 -9.31 13.82 2.64
CA MET A 195 -10.58 14.26 3.22
C MET A 195 -11.77 13.93 2.31
N LYS A 196 -11.60 14.08 0.99
CA LYS A 196 -12.61 13.71 0.01
C LYS A 196 -12.89 12.20 0.05
N PHE A 197 -11.85 11.37 0.10
CA PHE A 197 -11.96 9.92 0.21
C PHE A 197 -12.75 9.50 1.46
N ILE A 198 -12.38 10.02 2.63
CA ILE A 198 -13.07 9.74 3.91
C ILE A 198 -14.57 10.08 3.83
N ARG A 199 -14.89 11.26 3.29
CA ARG A 199 -16.29 11.69 3.13
C ARG A 199 -17.06 10.79 2.16
N LEU A 200 -16.47 10.47 1.01
CA LEU A 200 -17.13 9.67 -0.02
C LEU A 200 -17.31 8.21 0.42
N TRP A 201 -16.37 7.66 1.20
CA TRP A 201 -16.46 6.29 1.70
C TRP A 201 -17.77 6.04 2.44
N SER A 202 -18.19 6.97 3.32
CA SER A 202 -19.45 6.84 4.05
C SER A 202 -20.68 6.85 3.13
N VAL A 203 -20.65 7.68 2.09
CA VAL A 203 -21.71 7.76 1.07
C VAL A 203 -21.77 6.46 0.26
N GLU A 204 -20.62 5.89 -0.07
CA GLU A 204 -20.50 4.61 -0.77
C GLU A 204 -21.03 3.45 0.08
N MET A 205 -20.71 3.40 1.37
CA MET A 205 -21.25 2.37 2.27
C MET A 205 -22.78 2.43 2.37
N GLU A 206 -23.36 3.63 2.42
CA GLU A 206 -24.81 3.81 2.42
C GLU A 206 -25.44 3.44 1.06
N MET A 207 -24.75 3.69 -0.05
CA MET A 207 -25.17 3.23 -1.37
C MET A 207 -25.21 1.69 -1.43
N ILE A 208 -24.14 1.01 -0.99
CA ILE A 208 -24.09 -0.46 -0.94
C ILE A 208 -25.24 -1.01 -0.09
N LYS A 209 -25.49 -0.42 1.09
CA LYS A 209 -26.58 -0.82 1.97
C LYS A 209 -27.95 -0.75 1.28
N ARG A 210 -28.24 0.35 0.57
CA ARG A 210 -29.48 0.48 -0.22
C ARG A 210 -29.62 -0.61 -1.30
N HIS A 211 -28.52 -0.99 -1.94
CA HIS A 211 -28.54 -2.10 -2.90
C HIS A 211 -28.82 -3.45 -2.23
N GLN A 212 -28.24 -3.71 -1.05
CA GLN A 212 -28.47 -4.94 -0.29
C GLN A 212 -29.91 -5.05 0.20
N GLU A 213 -30.47 -3.95 0.71
CA GLU A 213 -31.87 -3.88 1.14
C GLU A 213 -32.82 -4.15 -0.03
N ALA A 214 -32.58 -3.53 -1.19
CA ALA A 214 -33.41 -3.71 -2.38
C ALA A 214 -33.28 -5.11 -3.02
N ALA A 215 -32.20 -5.84 -2.77
CA ALA A 215 -32.02 -7.21 -3.24
C ALA A 215 -32.63 -8.27 -2.30
N SER A 216 -33.02 -7.87 -1.08
CA SER A 216 -33.62 -8.77 -0.08
C SER A 216 -35.16 -8.78 -0.13
N VAL A 217 -35.74 -8.09 -1.13
CA VAL A 217 -37.19 -7.94 -1.38
C VAL A 217 -37.57 -8.73 -2.63
#